data_AF-A0A2K9AUU2-F1
#
_entry.id   AF-A0A2K9AUU2-F1
#
_cell.length_a   1.000
_cell.length_b   1.000
_cell.length_c   1.000
_cell.angle_alpha   90.00
_cell.angle_beta   90.00
_cell.angle_gamma   90.00
#
_symmetry.space_group_name_H-M   'P 1'
#
loop_
_entity.id
_entity.type
_entity.pdbx_description
1 polymer ?
#
loop_
_entity_poly.entity_id
_entity_poly.type
_entity_poly.pdbx_seq_one_letter_code
_entity_poly.pdbx_strand_id
1 'polypeptide(L)'
;MNQAITPETLYPIIQTLCADDYNELLKKMQLNQKIINDAANALHKIIFRERRVPNGYVRNGKTPTGRQKYLNPQTSRSISDTHHSIVRYSKKSYEQWLMFIKCMLYGLSLRKSASEVGISTTTAFAWRHKVIEAMKDYQEVVKLSGEIEIDETYFLLNMKGPWKGKQMPRSAKKKGEPAVLRGVSNEHVCVLIALDENDQVLTKVVGQGNPWKDDIFDAIKGKVKAGSHITSDSKSSYFDIAHQLECSVTQIPSGEHTKDEYSLGVINNYHSELKTWFRRFRGVSTKHLEGYLMWFRFMKYLKYQLEYDKHLNAALKYVISNHVSIKSSDIHQRDWPIDIFKPYQYLS
;
A
#
# COMPACT_ATOMS: atom_id res chain seq x y z
N MET A 1 -23.99 -5.37 34.08
CA MET A 1 -23.07 -5.43 32.92
C MET A 1 -23.50 -4.36 31.94
N ASN A 2 -22.75 -3.27 31.80
CA ASN A 2 -23.08 -2.26 30.78
C ASN A 2 -22.74 -2.87 29.42
N GLN A 3 -23.76 -3.37 28.70
CA GLN A 3 -23.61 -3.71 27.30
C GLN A 3 -23.08 -2.48 26.57
N ALA A 4 -21.99 -2.63 25.82
CA ALA A 4 -21.42 -1.53 25.07
C ALA A 4 -22.47 -1.05 24.06
N ILE A 5 -22.86 0.22 24.16
CA ILE A 5 -23.78 0.84 23.21
C ILE A 5 -23.08 0.88 21.84
N THR A 6 -23.61 0.12 20.88
CA THR A 6 -23.17 0.11 19.48
C THR A 6 -24.25 0.71 18.57
N PRO A 7 -23.92 1.12 17.33
CA PRO A 7 -24.93 1.56 16.37
C PRO A 7 -26.08 0.57 16.20
N GLU A 8 -25.77 -0.73 16.20
CA GLU A 8 -26.76 -1.81 16.07
C GLU A 8 -27.72 -1.85 17.27
N THR A 9 -27.23 -1.59 18.49
CA THR A 9 -28.09 -1.54 19.69
C THR A 9 -28.95 -0.26 19.77
N LEU A 10 -28.53 0.82 19.12
CA LEU A 10 -29.28 2.08 19.07
C LEU A 10 -30.37 2.07 18.00
N TYR A 11 -30.20 1.29 16.94
CA TYR A 11 -31.07 1.33 15.77
C TYR A 11 -32.55 1.06 16.10
N PRO A 12 -32.92 0.06 16.93
CA PRO A 12 -34.32 -0.17 17.31
C PRO A 12 -34.94 1.03 18.04
N ILE A 13 -34.17 1.74 18.88
CA ILE A 13 -34.63 2.92 19.63
C ILE A 13 -34.85 4.09 18.67
N ILE A 14 -33.96 4.27 17.70
CA ILE A 14 -34.10 5.34 16.69
C ILE A 14 -35.36 5.12 15.84
N GLN A 15 -35.72 3.87 15.57
CA GLN A 15 -36.92 3.53 14.79
C GLN A 15 -38.24 3.83 15.50
N THR A 16 -38.26 4.05 16.82
CA THR A 16 -39.48 4.40 17.55
C THR A 16 -39.80 5.90 17.53
N LEU A 17 -38.91 6.74 16.96
CA LEU A 17 -39.10 8.19 16.91
C LEU A 17 -40.13 8.57 15.85
N CYS A 18 -40.97 9.58 16.15
CA CYS A 18 -41.80 10.24 15.15
C CYS A 18 -40.94 11.14 14.24
N ALA A 19 -41.52 11.57 13.11
CA ALA A 19 -40.76 12.20 12.03
C ALA A 19 -40.07 13.51 12.44
N ASP A 20 -40.72 14.33 13.26
CA ASP A 20 -40.20 15.59 13.81
C ASP A 20 -39.05 15.33 14.81
N ASP A 21 -39.23 14.43 15.77
CA ASP A 21 -38.19 14.02 16.72
C ASP A 21 -36.97 13.42 16.02
N TYR A 22 -37.18 12.59 15.00
CA TYR A 22 -36.11 12.02 14.19
C TYR A 22 -35.30 13.12 13.49
N ASN A 23 -36.00 14.10 12.88
CA ASN A 23 -35.36 15.22 12.21
C ASN A 23 -34.58 16.12 13.18
N GLU A 24 -35.10 16.34 14.40
CA GLU A 24 -34.37 17.08 15.44
C GLU A 24 -33.13 16.32 15.91
N LEU A 25 -33.25 15.01 16.15
CA LEU A 25 -32.12 14.15 16.50
C LEU A 25 -31.05 14.18 15.40
N LEU A 26 -31.45 14.08 14.13
CA LEU A 26 -30.53 14.13 13.00
C LEU A 26 -29.74 15.45 12.97
N LYS A 27 -30.40 16.59 13.20
CA LYS A 27 -29.72 17.90 13.30
C LYS A 27 -28.70 17.94 14.44
N LYS A 28 -29.07 17.45 15.63
CA LYS A 28 -28.17 17.38 16.79
C LYS A 28 -26.98 16.44 16.51
N MET A 29 -27.22 15.29 15.88
CA MET A 29 -26.18 14.33 15.50
C MET A 29 -25.21 14.91 14.47
N GLN A 30 -25.71 15.62 13.45
CA GLN A 30 -24.86 16.29 12.45
C GLN A 30 -23.96 17.36 13.07
N LEU A 31 -24.53 18.20 13.96
CA LEU A 31 -23.75 19.22 14.68
C LEU A 31 -22.66 18.57 15.54
N ASN A 32 -23.00 17.53 16.30
CA ASN A 32 -22.06 16.81 17.15
C ASN A 32 -21.00 16.05 16.33
N GLN A 33 -21.40 15.47 15.19
CA GLN A 33 -20.49 14.79 14.27
C GLN A 33 -19.39 15.73 13.79
N LYS A 34 -19.73 16.97 13.42
CA LYS A 34 -18.75 17.98 13.01
C LYS A 34 -17.74 18.25 14.12
N ILE A 35 -18.21 18.49 15.34
CA ILE A 35 -17.35 18.72 16.51
C ILE A 35 -16.41 17.53 16.76
N ILE A 36 -16.93 16.31 16.70
CA ILE A 36 -16.13 15.10 16.90
C ILE A 36 -15.10 14.93 15.78
N ASN A 37 -15.48 15.10 14.52
CA ASN A 37 -14.59 14.88 13.38
C ASN A 37 -13.47 15.93 13.29
N ASP A 38 -13.75 17.17 13.70
CA ASP A 38 -12.78 18.27 13.77
C ASP A 38 -11.81 18.13 14.95
N ALA A 39 -12.21 17.40 15.99
CA ALA A 39 -11.37 17.21 17.16
C ALA A 39 -10.13 16.36 16.82
N ALA A 40 -8.94 16.94 17.07
CA ALA A 40 -7.66 16.24 16.90
C ALA A 40 -7.56 14.93 17.72
N ASN A 41 -8.40 14.78 18.75
CA ASN A 41 -8.38 13.60 19.62
C ASN A 41 -9.31 12.46 19.18
N ALA A 42 -10.16 12.66 18.16
CA ALA A 42 -11.14 11.64 17.74
C ALA A 42 -10.49 10.33 17.27
N LEU A 43 -9.31 10.44 16.64
CA LEU A 43 -8.52 9.28 16.22
C LEU A 43 -8.06 8.41 17.40
N HIS A 44 -7.89 8.96 18.61
CA HIS A 44 -7.46 8.17 19.77
C HIS A 44 -8.49 7.16 20.21
N LYS A 45 -9.80 7.48 20.10
CA LYS A 45 -10.86 6.50 20.40
C LYS A 45 -10.80 5.31 19.46
N ILE A 46 -10.52 5.57 18.17
CA ILE A 46 -10.35 4.53 17.15
C ILE A 46 -9.09 3.71 17.46
N ILE A 47 -7.96 4.37 17.71
CA ILE A 47 -6.68 3.71 18.06
C ILE A 47 -6.83 2.82 19.29
N PHE A 48 -7.49 3.31 20.33
CA PHE A 48 -7.72 2.55 21.54
C PHE A 48 -8.64 1.34 21.32
N ARG A 49 -9.65 1.46 20.45
CA ARG A 49 -10.53 0.35 20.07
C ARG A 49 -9.81 -0.70 19.23
N GLU A 50 -9.06 -0.25 18.23
CA GLU A 50 -8.54 -1.13 17.18
C GLU A 50 -7.16 -1.73 17.50
N ARG A 51 -6.35 -1.06 18.35
CA ARG A 51 -4.98 -1.51 18.65
C ARG A 51 -4.92 -2.18 20.01
N ARG A 52 -4.25 -3.33 20.04
CA ARG A 52 -3.87 -4.00 21.28
C ARG A 52 -2.70 -3.29 21.96
N VAL A 53 -2.54 -3.56 23.25
CA VAL A 53 -1.34 -3.12 24.00
C VAL A 53 -0.11 -3.73 23.31
N PRO A 54 0.94 -2.94 23.01
CA PRO A 54 2.15 -3.49 22.41
C PRO A 54 2.77 -4.57 23.30
N ASN A 55 3.23 -5.67 22.69
CA ASN A 55 3.89 -6.76 23.41
C ASN A 55 5.09 -6.23 24.21
N GLY A 56 5.23 -6.69 25.46
CA GLY A 56 6.29 -6.24 26.37
C GLY A 56 6.02 -4.88 27.04
N TYR A 57 4.82 -4.32 26.89
CA TYR A 57 4.40 -3.11 27.59
C TYR A 57 3.23 -3.37 28.55
N VAL A 58 3.22 -2.64 29.67
CA VAL A 58 2.16 -2.64 30.68
C VAL A 58 1.51 -1.26 30.78
N ARG A 59 0.26 -1.19 31.25
CA ARG A 59 -0.43 0.10 31.45
C ARG A 59 0.29 0.93 32.53
N ASN A 60 0.56 2.20 32.25
CA ASN A 60 1.29 3.12 33.13
C ASN A 60 0.50 4.41 33.39
N GLY A 61 -0.72 4.28 33.90
CA GLY A 61 -1.61 5.41 34.15
C GLY A 61 -2.04 6.16 32.89
N LYS A 62 -2.50 7.39 33.06
CA LYS A 62 -3.01 8.25 31.97
C LYS A 62 -2.31 9.60 31.92
N THR A 63 -2.36 10.29 30.78
CA THR A 63 -1.96 11.70 30.65
C THR A 63 -2.99 12.61 31.34
N PRO A 64 -2.69 13.90 31.60
CA PRO A 64 -3.69 14.86 32.11
C PRO A 64 -4.94 14.96 31.22
N THR A 65 -4.79 14.69 29.92
CA THR A 65 -5.88 14.62 28.93
C THR A 65 -6.59 13.26 28.89
N GLY A 66 -6.35 12.38 29.87
CA GLY A 66 -7.00 11.08 30.02
C GLY A 66 -6.50 9.96 29.09
N ARG A 67 -5.39 10.17 28.36
CA ARG A 67 -4.88 9.17 27.39
C ARG A 67 -4.08 8.09 28.06
N GLN A 68 -4.25 6.85 27.63
CA GLN A 68 -3.50 5.72 28.17
C GLN A 68 -1.99 5.83 27.83
N LYS A 69 -1.15 5.71 28.85
CA LYS A 69 0.31 5.52 28.71
C LYS A 69 0.66 4.05 28.91
N TYR A 70 1.76 3.63 28.31
CA TYR A 70 2.31 2.30 28.48
C TYR A 70 3.80 2.38 28.83
N LEU A 71 4.28 1.48 29.69
CA LEU A 71 5.67 1.40 30.12
C LEU A 71 6.22 0.05 29.68
N ASN A 72 7.43 0.04 29.12
CA ASN A 72 8.19 -1.18 28.94
C ASN A 72 8.99 -1.46 30.23
N PRO A 73 8.72 -2.55 30.96
CA PRO A 73 9.39 -2.83 32.24
C PRO A 73 10.89 -3.09 32.12
N GLN A 74 11.37 -3.55 30.97
CA GLN A 74 12.78 -3.88 30.75
C GLN A 74 13.64 -2.64 30.46
N THR A 75 13.07 -1.65 29.76
CA THR A 75 13.79 -0.45 29.31
C THR A 75 13.40 0.81 30.08
N SER A 76 12.39 0.73 30.94
CA SER A 76 11.76 1.86 31.66
C SER A 76 11.27 2.98 30.73
N ARG A 77 11.11 2.72 29.43
CA ARG A 77 10.63 3.70 28.45
C ARG A 77 9.11 3.72 28.41
N SER A 78 8.53 4.91 28.47
CA SER A 78 7.09 5.13 28.33
C SER A 78 6.70 5.52 26.90
N ILE A 79 5.59 4.99 26.42
CA ILE A 79 5.00 5.27 25.12
C ILE A 79 3.51 5.66 25.25
N SER A 80 2.98 6.35 24.24
CA SER A 80 1.56 6.66 24.11
C SER A 80 0.80 5.57 23.33
N ASP A 81 -0.52 5.60 23.42
CA ASP A 81 -1.46 4.85 22.58
C ASP A 81 -1.21 4.97 21.06
N THR A 82 -0.75 6.12 20.59
CA THR A 82 -0.42 6.36 19.18
C THR A 82 0.97 5.89 18.75
N HIS A 83 1.73 5.26 19.66
CA HIS A 83 3.04 4.75 19.32
C HIS A 83 2.95 3.75 18.18
N HIS A 84 3.87 3.87 17.22
CA HIS A 84 3.86 3.11 15.98
C HIS A 84 2.53 3.14 15.18
N SER A 85 1.86 4.28 15.12
CA SER A 85 0.70 4.48 14.25
C SER A 85 0.96 5.57 13.21
N ILE A 86 0.17 5.58 12.13
CA ILE A 86 0.22 6.64 11.12
C ILE A 86 0.02 8.05 11.72
N VAL A 87 -0.73 8.15 12.82
CA VAL A 87 -1.06 9.42 13.48
C VAL A 87 -0.10 9.78 14.62
N ARG A 88 1.01 9.03 14.81
CA ARG A 88 2.01 9.33 15.84
C ARG A 88 2.50 10.77 15.70
N TYR A 89 2.39 11.54 16.80
CA TYR A 89 2.68 12.98 16.88
C TYR A 89 1.89 13.89 15.92
N SER A 90 0.84 13.37 15.28
CA SER A 90 -0.03 14.19 14.44
C SER A 90 -0.94 15.06 15.30
N LYS A 91 -1.08 16.32 14.91
CA LYS A 91 -2.08 17.25 15.47
C LYS A 91 -3.28 17.42 14.53
N LYS A 92 -3.41 16.57 13.51
CA LYS A 92 -4.45 16.66 12.48
C LYS A 92 -5.70 15.90 12.90
N SER A 93 -6.85 16.42 12.49
CA SER A 93 -8.16 15.88 12.86
C SER A 93 -8.45 14.52 12.22
N TYR A 94 -9.49 13.85 12.71
CA TYR A 94 -10.02 12.65 12.08
C TYR A 94 -10.41 12.94 10.63
N GLU A 95 -11.11 14.05 10.40
CA GLU A 95 -11.54 14.45 9.06
C GLU A 95 -10.38 14.61 8.08
N GLN A 96 -9.28 15.24 8.50
CA GLN A 96 -8.11 15.41 7.64
C GLN A 96 -7.48 14.07 7.24
N TRP A 97 -7.36 13.14 8.19
CA TRP A 97 -6.84 11.80 7.89
C TRP A 97 -7.79 10.98 7.01
N LEU A 98 -9.09 11.04 7.29
CA LEU A 98 -10.13 10.39 6.48
C LEU A 98 -10.10 10.93 5.04
N MET A 99 -10.07 12.25 4.88
CA MET A 99 -9.98 12.90 3.57
C MET A 99 -8.68 12.54 2.84
N PHE A 100 -7.56 12.45 3.55
CA PHE A 100 -6.30 12.05 2.95
C PHE A 100 -6.31 10.59 2.46
N ILE A 101 -6.88 9.67 3.25
CA ILE A 101 -7.05 8.26 2.84
C ILE A 101 -8.00 8.18 1.65
N LYS A 102 -9.09 8.96 1.63
CA LYS A 102 -9.99 9.08 0.47
C LYS A 102 -9.24 9.57 -0.79
N CYS A 103 -8.39 10.60 -0.65
CA CYS A 103 -7.53 11.06 -1.73
C CYS A 103 -6.59 9.97 -2.24
N MET A 104 -6.10 9.10 -1.35
CA MET A 104 -5.31 7.94 -1.74
C MET A 104 -6.15 6.89 -2.48
N LEU A 105 -7.34 6.53 -1.99
CA LEU A 105 -8.20 5.58 -2.71
C LEU A 105 -8.58 6.07 -4.11
N TYR A 106 -8.68 7.39 -4.34
CA TYR A 106 -8.89 7.97 -5.66
C TYR A 106 -7.61 8.13 -6.52
N GLY A 107 -6.44 7.83 -5.96
CA GLY A 107 -5.16 7.95 -6.66
C GLY A 107 -4.79 9.40 -6.99
N LEU A 108 -5.12 10.36 -6.11
CA LEU A 108 -4.83 11.77 -6.35
C LEU A 108 -3.33 12.09 -6.23
N SER A 109 -2.87 13.11 -6.96
CA SER A 109 -1.50 13.61 -6.82
C SER A 109 -1.24 14.21 -5.43
N LEU A 110 0.03 14.35 -5.03
CA LEU A 110 0.39 14.98 -3.74
C LEU A 110 -0.13 16.40 -3.62
N ARG A 111 -0.06 17.20 -4.69
CA ARG A 111 -0.52 18.59 -4.71
C ARG A 111 -2.04 18.67 -4.55
N LYS A 112 -2.77 17.82 -5.27
CA LYS A 112 -4.22 17.75 -5.12
C LYS A 112 -4.61 17.29 -3.72
N SER A 113 -4.03 16.18 -3.23
CA SER A 113 -4.28 15.69 -1.86
C SER A 113 -3.96 16.74 -0.79
N ALA A 114 -2.87 17.48 -0.96
CA ALA A 114 -2.49 18.57 -0.06
C ALA A 114 -3.53 19.70 -0.04
N SER A 115 -4.03 20.08 -1.21
CA SER A 115 -5.08 21.10 -1.37
C SER A 115 -6.39 20.65 -0.74
N GLU A 116 -6.87 19.44 -1.06
CA GLU A 116 -8.15 18.90 -0.57
C GLU A 116 -8.16 18.76 0.96
N VAL A 117 -7.02 18.43 1.57
CA VAL A 117 -6.89 18.18 3.02
C VAL A 117 -6.48 19.43 3.81
N GLY A 118 -6.02 20.49 3.14
CA GLY A 118 -5.49 21.69 3.79
C GLY A 118 -4.16 21.44 4.52
N ILE A 119 -3.22 20.75 3.87
CA ILE A 119 -1.87 20.47 4.41
C ILE A 119 -0.78 20.83 3.40
N SER A 120 0.47 20.91 3.85
CA SER A 120 1.60 21.10 2.92
C SER A 120 1.86 19.85 2.08
N THR A 121 2.42 20.04 0.89
CA THR A 121 2.83 18.92 0.00
C THR A 121 3.86 18.00 0.65
N THR A 122 4.75 18.53 1.47
CA THR A 122 5.71 17.75 2.28
C THR A 122 4.99 16.88 3.30
N THR A 123 3.96 17.40 3.97
CA THR A 123 3.13 16.63 4.90
C THR A 123 2.39 15.53 4.16
N ALA A 124 1.78 15.84 3.01
CA ALA A 124 1.11 14.86 2.16
C ALA A 124 2.07 13.74 1.69
N PHE A 125 3.32 14.09 1.36
CA PHE A 125 4.34 13.11 0.99
C PHE A 125 4.67 12.17 2.16
N ALA A 126 4.93 12.72 3.35
CA ALA A 126 5.20 11.92 4.54
C ALA A 126 4.00 11.03 4.92
N TRP A 127 2.79 11.58 4.86
CA TRP A 127 1.55 10.84 5.15
C TRP A 127 1.32 9.70 4.19
N ARG A 128 1.53 9.92 2.89
CA ARG A 128 1.40 8.86 1.88
C ARG A 128 2.28 7.68 2.20
N HIS A 129 3.56 7.92 2.49
CA HIS A 129 4.49 6.85 2.80
C HIS A 129 4.20 6.17 4.14
N LYS A 130 3.70 6.90 5.14
CA LYS A 130 3.22 6.28 6.39
C LYS A 130 2.00 5.38 6.17
N VAL A 131 1.05 5.81 5.35
CA VAL A 131 -0.14 5.03 4.99
C VAL A 131 0.26 3.79 4.20
N ILE A 132 1.18 3.93 3.23
CA ILE A 132 1.76 2.80 2.48
C ILE A 132 2.46 1.81 3.42
N GLU A 133 3.25 2.30 4.39
CA GLU A 133 3.93 1.44 5.37
C GLU A 133 2.91 0.64 6.21
N ALA A 134 1.77 1.25 6.56
CA ALA A 134 0.69 0.55 7.25
C ALA A 134 0.04 -0.56 6.40
N MET A 135 0.19 -0.49 5.07
CA MET A 135 -0.33 -1.47 4.12
C MET A 135 0.66 -2.61 3.84
N LYS A 136 1.90 -2.55 4.33
CA LYS A 136 2.96 -3.47 3.90
C LYS A 136 2.67 -4.94 4.15
N ASP A 137 2.05 -5.27 5.29
CA ASP A 137 1.81 -6.65 5.71
C ASP A 137 0.56 -7.24 5.03
N TYR A 138 -0.16 -6.43 4.25
CA TYR A 138 -1.34 -6.86 3.53
C TYR A 138 -0.98 -7.90 2.46
N GLN A 139 -1.63 -9.08 2.53
CA GLN A 139 -1.38 -10.26 1.69
C GLN A 139 0.04 -10.85 1.75
N GLU A 140 0.92 -10.37 2.63
CA GLU A 140 2.29 -10.91 2.70
C GLU A 140 2.39 -12.31 3.32
N VAL A 141 1.39 -12.69 4.11
CA VAL A 141 1.37 -13.97 4.85
C VAL A 141 0.71 -15.09 4.05
N VAL A 142 -0.21 -14.75 3.13
CA VAL A 142 -0.96 -15.73 2.35
C VAL A 142 -0.11 -16.12 1.14
N LYS A 143 0.05 -17.43 0.93
CA LYS A 143 0.73 -17.94 -0.27
C LYS A 143 -0.26 -17.98 -1.43
N LEU A 144 0.23 -17.69 -2.63
CA LEU A 144 -0.49 -17.95 -3.88
C LEU A 144 -0.75 -19.46 -4.01
N SER A 145 -1.94 -19.83 -4.48
CA SER A 145 -2.31 -21.23 -4.66
C SER A 145 -3.40 -21.45 -5.70
N GLY A 146 -3.48 -22.67 -6.25
CA GLY A 146 -4.45 -23.03 -7.29
C GLY A 146 -3.89 -22.67 -8.67
N GLU A 147 -4.68 -22.04 -9.51
CA GLU A 147 -4.23 -21.44 -10.76
C GLU A 147 -3.56 -20.08 -10.51
N ILE A 148 -2.34 -19.91 -11.01
CA ILE A 148 -1.52 -18.71 -10.82
C ILE A 148 -1.07 -18.19 -12.18
N GLU A 149 -1.41 -16.95 -12.50
CA GLU A 149 -0.80 -16.24 -13.64
C GLU A 149 0.43 -15.45 -13.13
N ILE A 150 1.57 -15.59 -13.83
CA ILE A 150 2.83 -14.89 -13.51
C ILE A 150 3.45 -14.26 -14.75
N ASP A 151 3.86 -13.00 -14.63
CA ASP A 151 4.48 -12.24 -15.71
C ASP A 151 5.25 -11.03 -15.13
N GLU A 152 6.18 -10.52 -15.91
CA GLU A 152 6.93 -9.32 -15.58
C GLU A 152 6.34 -8.07 -16.25
N THR A 153 6.40 -6.96 -15.54
CA THR A 153 6.11 -5.65 -16.09
C THR A 153 7.22 -4.66 -15.81
N TYR A 154 7.30 -3.63 -16.64
CA TYR A 154 8.44 -2.71 -16.65
C TYR A 154 8.04 -1.27 -16.37
N PHE A 155 8.83 -0.62 -15.52
CA PHE A 155 8.74 0.81 -15.23
C PHE A 155 10.05 1.49 -15.57
N LEU A 156 9.99 2.66 -16.21
CA LEU A 156 11.20 3.42 -16.51
C LEU A 156 11.87 3.90 -15.22
N LEU A 157 13.18 3.70 -15.10
CA LEU A 157 14.01 4.14 -13.99
C LEU A 157 13.83 5.64 -13.77
N ASN A 158 13.40 6.02 -12.58
CA ASN A 158 13.16 7.40 -12.21
C ASN A 158 13.95 7.78 -10.97
N MET A 159 14.92 8.68 -11.19
CA MET A 159 15.86 9.12 -10.19
C MET A 159 15.38 10.36 -9.41
N LYS A 160 14.07 10.64 -9.32
CA LYS A 160 13.59 11.84 -8.62
C LYS A 160 13.96 11.83 -7.13
N GLY A 161 14.47 12.96 -6.63
CA GLY A 161 14.86 13.08 -5.23
C GLY A 161 15.98 14.09 -5.01
N PRO A 162 16.50 14.18 -3.77
CA PRO A 162 17.60 15.08 -3.45
C PRO A 162 18.94 14.51 -3.96
N TRP A 163 19.57 15.25 -4.88
CA TRP A 163 20.90 14.95 -5.46
C TRP A 163 22.00 15.90 -5.00
N LYS A 164 21.69 16.83 -4.10
CA LYS A 164 22.69 17.78 -3.58
C LYS A 164 23.86 17.02 -2.96
N GLY A 165 25.07 17.25 -3.47
CA GLY A 165 26.29 16.59 -3.01
C GLY A 165 26.41 15.11 -3.41
N LYS A 166 25.62 14.62 -4.37
CA LYS A 166 25.67 13.25 -4.88
C LYS A 166 25.98 13.24 -6.37
N GLN A 167 26.71 12.23 -6.82
CA GLN A 167 26.94 12.01 -8.25
C GLN A 167 25.68 11.44 -8.91
N MET A 168 25.23 12.09 -9.99
CA MET A 168 24.18 11.57 -10.86
C MET A 168 24.80 10.73 -11.97
N PRO A 169 24.25 9.54 -12.28
CA PRO A 169 24.79 8.69 -13.35
C PRO A 169 24.54 9.26 -14.75
N ARG A 170 23.66 10.26 -14.88
CA ARG A 170 23.39 11.00 -16.13
C ARG A 170 22.75 12.36 -15.86
N SER A 171 22.66 13.19 -16.88
CA SER A 171 21.87 14.44 -16.84
C SER A 171 20.39 14.19 -16.53
N ALA A 172 19.71 15.21 -15.99
CA ALA A 172 18.29 15.11 -15.65
C ALA A 172 17.42 14.96 -16.91
N LYS A 173 16.48 13.99 -16.88
CA LYS A 173 15.54 13.76 -17.97
C LYS A 173 14.45 14.83 -17.99
N LYS A 174 14.04 15.25 -19.18
CA LYS A 174 12.80 16.02 -19.39
C LYS A 174 11.60 15.12 -19.13
N LYS A 175 10.46 15.75 -18.83
CA LYS A 175 9.22 15.03 -18.57
C LYS A 175 8.78 14.26 -19.82
N GLY A 176 8.49 12.97 -19.67
CA GLY A 176 8.04 12.11 -20.77
C GLY A 176 9.15 11.63 -21.70
N GLU A 177 10.41 11.95 -21.37
CA GLU A 177 11.55 11.47 -22.14
C GLU A 177 11.66 9.93 -22.03
N PRO A 178 11.76 9.22 -23.16
CA PRO A 178 11.83 7.76 -23.19
C PRO A 178 13.17 7.22 -22.64
N ALA A 179 13.32 5.90 -22.61
CA ALA A 179 14.62 5.27 -22.44
C ALA A 179 15.56 5.67 -23.60
N VAL A 180 16.88 5.66 -23.35
CA VAL A 180 17.91 5.92 -24.36
C VAL A 180 17.89 4.83 -25.43
N LEU A 181 17.76 3.57 -25.00
CA LEU A 181 17.67 2.42 -25.89
C LEU A 181 16.21 2.08 -26.19
N ARG A 182 15.94 1.63 -27.42
CA ARG A 182 14.65 1.04 -27.80
C ARG A 182 14.50 -0.34 -27.15
N GLY A 183 13.28 -0.71 -26.78
CA GLY A 183 12.98 -1.99 -26.13
C GLY A 183 13.36 -2.02 -24.64
N VAL A 184 13.21 -3.20 -24.02
CA VAL A 184 13.59 -3.41 -22.61
C VAL A 184 15.10 -3.36 -22.48
N SER A 185 15.58 -2.59 -21.50
CA SER A 185 17.00 -2.31 -21.27
C SER A 185 17.25 -2.14 -19.76
N ASN A 186 18.49 -1.93 -19.34
CA ASN A 186 18.80 -1.69 -17.92
C ASN A 186 18.12 -0.42 -17.35
N GLU A 187 17.62 0.49 -18.19
CA GLU A 187 16.80 1.62 -17.75
C GLU A 187 15.37 1.21 -17.34
N HIS A 188 14.96 -0.02 -17.64
CA HIS A 188 13.65 -0.54 -17.28
C HIS A 188 13.77 -1.36 -16.00
N VAL A 189 13.09 -0.91 -14.95
CA VAL A 189 12.95 -1.62 -13.68
C VAL A 189 11.94 -2.74 -13.87
N CYS A 190 12.38 -3.97 -13.64
CA CYS A 190 11.57 -5.16 -13.77
C CYS A 190 10.79 -5.40 -12.47
N VAL A 191 9.48 -5.59 -12.62
CA VAL A 191 8.55 -5.90 -11.54
C VAL A 191 7.86 -7.20 -11.87
N LEU A 192 8.09 -8.21 -11.04
CA LEU A 192 7.37 -9.48 -11.10
C LEU A 192 5.99 -9.31 -10.48
N ILE A 193 4.98 -9.78 -11.18
CA ILE A 193 3.60 -9.82 -10.69
C ILE A 193 3.13 -11.26 -10.81
N ALA A 194 2.51 -11.77 -9.75
CA ALA A 194 1.82 -13.05 -9.77
C ALA A 194 0.47 -12.89 -9.09
N LEU A 195 -0.55 -13.55 -9.61
CA LEU A 195 -1.90 -13.51 -9.07
C LEU A 195 -2.56 -14.87 -9.17
N ASP A 196 -3.40 -15.20 -8.21
CA ASP A 196 -4.13 -16.46 -8.18
C ASP A 196 -5.64 -16.27 -8.33
N GLU A 197 -6.34 -17.40 -8.52
CA GLU A 197 -7.80 -17.48 -8.58
C GLU A 197 -8.53 -16.97 -7.30
N ASN A 198 -7.80 -16.80 -6.20
CA ASN A 198 -8.31 -16.37 -4.89
C ASN A 198 -8.01 -14.88 -4.61
N ASP A 199 -7.80 -14.09 -5.67
CA ASP A 199 -7.49 -12.65 -5.62
C ASP A 199 -6.22 -12.31 -4.81
N GLN A 200 -5.34 -13.28 -4.56
CA GLN A 200 -4.04 -13.02 -3.97
C GLN A 200 -3.11 -12.45 -5.02
N VAL A 201 -2.35 -11.42 -4.65
CA VAL A 201 -1.43 -10.77 -5.56
C VAL A 201 -0.06 -10.60 -4.91
N LEU A 202 0.97 -11.04 -5.62
CA LEU A 202 2.36 -10.76 -5.32
C LEU A 202 2.88 -9.70 -6.30
N THR A 203 3.56 -8.68 -5.77
CA THR A 203 4.27 -7.71 -6.59
C THR A 203 5.66 -7.51 -6.02
N LYS A 204 6.71 -7.68 -6.83
CA LYS A 204 8.10 -7.54 -6.36
C LYS A 204 8.97 -6.87 -7.40
N VAL A 205 9.82 -5.94 -6.98
CA VAL A 205 10.91 -5.44 -7.85
C VAL A 205 11.99 -6.51 -7.88
N VAL A 206 12.31 -7.03 -9.06
CA VAL A 206 13.25 -8.15 -9.24
C VAL A 206 14.53 -7.77 -9.98
N GLY A 207 14.62 -6.55 -10.52
CA GLY A 207 15.87 -6.07 -11.12
C GLY A 207 15.68 -5.02 -12.20
N GLN A 208 16.58 -5.06 -13.19
CA GLN A 208 16.62 -4.14 -14.34
C GLN A 208 16.88 -4.90 -15.63
N GLY A 209 16.27 -4.44 -16.72
CA GLY A 209 16.35 -5.14 -18.00
C GLY A 209 15.74 -6.53 -17.87
N ASN A 210 16.36 -7.54 -18.48
CA ASN A 210 15.98 -8.92 -18.26
C ASN A 210 16.55 -9.40 -16.91
N PRO A 211 15.72 -9.64 -15.87
CA PRO A 211 16.21 -10.10 -14.57
C PRO A 211 16.75 -11.52 -14.65
N TRP A 212 17.67 -11.87 -13.73
CA TRP A 212 18.16 -13.24 -13.64
C TRP A 212 17.08 -14.16 -13.10
N LYS A 213 17.15 -15.43 -13.49
CA LYS A 213 16.23 -16.47 -13.01
C LYS A 213 16.24 -16.57 -11.48
N ASP A 214 17.41 -16.45 -10.85
CA ASP A 214 17.54 -16.54 -9.40
C ASP A 214 16.84 -15.37 -8.69
N ASP A 215 16.90 -14.16 -9.25
CA ASP A 215 16.18 -12.98 -8.72
C ASP A 215 14.65 -13.20 -8.75
N ILE A 216 14.14 -13.81 -9.83
CA ILE A 216 12.72 -14.17 -9.95
C ILE A 216 12.37 -15.25 -8.94
N PHE A 217 13.18 -16.30 -8.82
CA PHE A 217 12.95 -17.40 -7.90
C PHE A 217 12.91 -16.92 -6.45
N ASP A 218 13.90 -16.12 -6.03
CA ASP A 218 13.95 -15.55 -4.67
C ASP A 218 12.75 -14.66 -4.35
N ALA A 219 12.17 -14.00 -5.36
CA ALA A 219 10.98 -13.17 -5.19
C ALA A 219 9.72 -13.98 -4.87
N ILE A 220 9.62 -15.24 -5.32
CA ILE A 220 8.42 -16.08 -5.18
C ILE A 220 8.60 -17.31 -4.29
N LYS A 221 9.85 -17.67 -3.98
CA LYS A 221 10.18 -18.79 -3.11
C LYS A 221 9.49 -18.62 -1.75
N GLY A 222 8.78 -19.66 -1.32
CA GLY A 222 8.03 -19.65 -0.07
C GLY A 222 6.73 -18.82 -0.10
N LYS A 223 6.42 -18.16 -1.22
CA LYS A 223 5.18 -17.39 -1.45
C LYS A 223 4.17 -18.11 -2.35
N VAL A 224 4.55 -19.24 -2.95
CA VAL A 224 3.69 -20.12 -3.73
C VAL A 224 3.52 -21.45 -2.99
N LYS A 225 2.31 -22.01 -3.02
CA LYS A 225 2.01 -23.34 -2.46
C LYS A 225 2.41 -24.43 -3.46
N ALA A 226 3.14 -25.44 -3.00
CA ALA A 226 3.45 -26.63 -3.80
C ALA A 226 2.17 -27.30 -4.33
N GLY A 227 2.25 -27.87 -5.53
CA GLY A 227 1.12 -28.47 -6.25
C GLY A 227 0.20 -27.47 -6.97
N SER A 228 0.56 -26.17 -7.02
CA SER A 228 -0.19 -25.18 -7.80
C SER A 228 0.14 -25.27 -9.30
N HIS A 229 -0.68 -24.63 -10.14
CA HIS A 229 -0.44 -24.51 -11.57
C HIS A 229 -0.02 -23.07 -11.93
N ILE A 230 1.09 -22.92 -12.64
CA ILE A 230 1.64 -21.63 -13.05
C ILE A 230 1.42 -21.43 -14.55
N THR A 231 0.77 -20.35 -14.94
CA THR A 231 0.66 -19.89 -16.33
C THR A 231 1.58 -18.69 -16.52
N SER A 232 2.52 -18.78 -17.46
CA SER A 232 3.46 -17.70 -17.78
C SER A 232 3.55 -17.45 -19.28
N ASP A 233 4.28 -16.40 -19.66
CA ASP A 233 4.73 -16.22 -21.03
C ASP A 233 5.77 -17.29 -21.43
N SER A 234 6.26 -17.21 -22.67
CA SER A 234 7.23 -18.15 -23.24
C SER A 234 8.65 -18.04 -22.65
N LYS A 235 8.88 -17.31 -21.56
CA LYS A 235 10.22 -17.15 -20.97
C LYS A 235 10.69 -18.46 -20.32
N SER A 236 11.79 -19.02 -20.82
CA SER A 236 12.30 -20.34 -20.42
C SER A 236 12.59 -20.49 -18.92
N SER A 237 12.87 -19.39 -18.20
CA SER A 237 13.15 -19.42 -16.76
C SER A 237 11.99 -19.98 -15.93
N TYR A 238 10.74 -19.80 -16.38
CA TYR A 238 9.57 -20.23 -15.60
C TYR A 238 9.41 -21.74 -15.50
N PHE A 239 9.92 -22.50 -16.48
CA PHE A 239 9.86 -23.96 -16.43
C PHE A 239 10.64 -24.51 -15.23
N ASP A 240 11.91 -24.12 -15.13
CA ASP A 240 12.77 -24.55 -14.05
C ASP A 240 12.32 -24.01 -12.69
N ILE A 241 11.79 -22.78 -12.67
CA ILE A 241 11.24 -22.16 -11.45
C ILE A 241 10.05 -22.95 -10.95
N ALA A 242 9.10 -23.31 -11.83
CA ALA A 242 7.93 -24.09 -11.46
C ALA A 242 8.33 -25.47 -10.92
N HIS A 243 9.31 -26.13 -11.55
CA HIS A 243 9.87 -27.39 -11.06
C HIS A 243 10.45 -27.24 -9.64
N GLN A 244 11.24 -26.19 -9.36
CA GLN A 244 11.79 -25.93 -8.02
C GLN A 244 10.72 -25.58 -6.98
N LEU A 245 9.56 -25.07 -7.40
CA LEU A 245 8.41 -24.78 -6.54
C LEU A 245 7.45 -25.97 -6.39
N GLU A 246 7.76 -27.12 -6.98
CA GLU A 246 6.89 -28.31 -7.03
C GLU A 246 5.51 -27.97 -7.65
N CYS A 247 5.51 -27.14 -8.71
CA CYS A 247 4.32 -26.69 -9.42
C CYS A 247 4.31 -27.20 -10.87
N SER A 248 3.13 -27.41 -11.44
CA SER A 248 2.97 -27.59 -12.89
C SER A 248 3.02 -26.24 -13.60
N VAL A 249 3.39 -26.23 -14.89
CA VAL A 249 3.53 -24.99 -15.65
C VAL A 249 2.97 -25.11 -17.07
N THR A 250 2.27 -24.07 -17.50
CA THR A 250 1.86 -23.87 -18.90
C THR A 250 2.42 -22.54 -19.40
N GLN A 251 3.14 -22.59 -20.51
CA GLN A 251 3.63 -21.38 -21.18
C GLN A 251 2.76 -21.04 -22.37
N ILE A 252 2.24 -19.81 -22.39
CA ILE A 252 1.49 -19.31 -23.55
C ILE A 252 2.51 -18.95 -24.65
N PRO A 253 2.33 -19.46 -25.88
CA PRO A 253 3.22 -19.16 -26.99
C PRO A 253 3.26 -17.67 -27.32
N SER A 254 4.41 -17.18 -27.75
CA SER A 254 4.57 -15.79 -28.16
C SER A 254 3.59 -15.44 -29.29
N GLY A 255 2.82 -14.38 -29.12
CA GLY A 255 1.81 -13.92 -30.08
C GLY A 255 0.41 -14.50 -29.84
N GLU A 256 0.28 -15.50 -28.98
CA GLU A 256 -1.00 -16.07 -28.57
C GLU A 256 -1.49 -15.45 -27.25
N HIS A 257 -2.79 -15.56 -27.00
CA HIS A 257 -3.41 -15.07 -25.75
C HIS A 257 -3.83 -16.20 -24.79
N THR A 258 -4.01 -17.40 -25.33
CA THR A 258 -4.49 -18.58 -24.61
C THR A 258 -3.73 -19.81 -25.07
N LYS A 259 -3.61 -20.81 -24.20
CA LYS A 259 -3.17 -22.16 -24.55
C LYS A 259 -3.99 -23.14 -23.74
N ASP A 260 -4.70 -24.04 -24.44
CA ASP A 260 -5.69 -24.93 -23.83
C ASP A 260 -6.73 -24.11 -23.05
N GLU A 261 -6.95 -24.40 -21.76
CA GLU A 261 -7.82 -23.64 -20.87
C GLU A 261 -7.14 -22.42 -20.20
N TYR A 262 -5.82 -22.28 -20.34
CA TYR A 262 -5.03 -21.26 -19.64
C TYR A 262 -4.92 -19.95 -20.45
N SER A 263 -4.92 -18.82 -19.72
CA SER A 263 -4.80 -17.47 -20.30
C SER A 263 -3.83 -16.60 -19.48
N LEU A 264 -3.35 -15.51 -20.09
CA LEU A 264 -2.68 -14.41 -19.37
C LEU A 264 -3.59 -13.18 -19.26
N GLY A 265 -4.91 -13.36 -19.41
CA GLY A 265 -5.85 -12.25 -19.52
C GLY A 265 -5.95 -11.43 -18.24
N VAL A 266 -5.93 -12.09 -17.08
CA VAL A 266 -6.11 -11.43 -15.79
C VAL A 266 -4.88 -10.60 -15.44
N ILE A 267 -3.68 -11.14 -15.64
CA ILE A 267 -2.42 -10.43 -15.39
C ILE A 267 -2.18 -9.29 -16.37
N ASN A 268 -2.54 -9.47 -17.65
CA ASN A 268 -2.48 -8.39 -18.63
C ASN A 268 -3.42 -7.23 -18.27
N ASN A 269 -4.63 -7.54 -17.79
CA ASN A 269 -5.52 -6.51 -17.28
C ASN A 269 -4.94 -5.82 -16.04
N TYR A 270 -4.39 -6.58 -15.09
CA TYR A 270 -3.73 -6.03 -13.90
C TYR A 270 -2.57 -5.08 -14.29
N HIS A 271 -1.72 -5.48 -15.24
CA HIS A 271 -0.63 -4.66 -15.78
C HIS A 271 -1.15 -3.34 -16.36
N SER A 272 -2.22 -3.40 -17.16
CA SER A 272 -2.83 -2.23 -17.79
C SER A 272 -3.42 -1.26 -16.76
N GLU A 273 -4.19 -1.79 -15.79
CA GLU A 273 -4.76 -0.99 -14.71
C GLU A 273 -3.67 -0.34 -13.85
N LEU A 274 -2.65 -1.10 -13.46
CA LEU A 274 -1.52 -0.62 -12.67
C LEU A 274 -0.78 0.51 -13.38
N LYS A 275 -0.41 0.33 -14.65
CA LYS A 275 0.28 1.37 -15.43
C LYS A 275 -0.58 2.63 -15.58
N THR A 276 -1.87 2.46 -15.83
CA THR A 276 -2.82 3.58 -15.96
C THR A 276 -2.97 4.35 -14.64
N TRP A 277 -3.09 3.64 -13.52
CA TRP A 277 -3.12 4.24 -12.20
C TRP A 277 -1.81 4.97 -11.86
N PHE A 278 -0.66 4.33 -12.11
CA PHE A 278 0.65 4.86 -11.76
C PHE A 278 1.00 6.17 -12.47
N ARG A 279 0.54 6.36 -13.73
CA ARG A 279 0.73 7.60 -14.51
C ARG A 279 0.22 8.86 -13.80
N ARG A 280 -0.78 8.74 -12.91
CA ARG A 280 -1.38 9.86 -12.15
C ARG A 280 -0.37 10.60 -11.26
N PHE A 281 0.69 9.92 -10.83
CA PHE A 281 1.67 10.47 -9.86
C PHE A 281 2.83 11.23 -10.50
N ARG A 282 2.91 11.28 -11.84
CA ARG A 282 3.86 12.10 -12.62
C ARG A 282 5.32 11.94 -12.15
N GLY A 283 5.83 10.71 -12.23
CA GLY A 283 7.21 10.38 -11.92
C GLY A 283 7.45 10.15 -10.44
N VAL A 284 7.13 8.94 -9.99
CA VAL A 284 7.52 8.39 -8.68
C VAL A 284 8.97 7.95 -8.78
N SER A 285 9.76 8.25 -7.75
CA SER A 285 11.15 7.79 -7.67
C SER A 285 11.20 6.28 -7.51
N THR A 286 12.11 5.59 -8.19
CA THR A 286 12.20 4.12 -8.15
C THR A 286 12.41 3.58 -6.73
N LYS A 287 13.08 4.32 -5.84
CA LYS A 287 13.20 3.98 -4.41
C LYS A 287 11.86 3.78 -3.69
N HIS A 288 10.78 4.31 -4.26
CA HIS A 288 9.43 4.24 -3.72
C HIS A 288 8.50 3.32 -4.52
N LEU A 289 8.96 2.76 -5.64
CA LEU A 289 8.12 1.98 -6.57
C LEU A 289 7.38 0.86 -5.85
N GLU A 290 8.10 0.06 -5.06
CA GLU A 290 7.54 -1.09 -4.34
C GLU A 290 6.40 -0.71 -3.39
N GLY A 291 6.51 0.44 -2.70
CA GLY A 291 5.41 0.94 -1.86
C GLY A 291 4.17 1.35 -2.67
N TYR A 292 4.35 1.82 -3.90
CA TYR A 292 3.21 2.11 -4.79
C TYR A 292 2.59 0.84 -5.36
N LEU A 293 3.37 -0.22 -5.59
CA LEU A 293 2.84 -1.53 -5.96
C LEU A 293 1.97 -2.10 -4.84
N MET A 294 2.45 -2.04 -3.59
CA MET A 294 1.69 -2.44 -2.39
C MET A 294 0.38 -1.66 -2.24
N TRP A 295 0.42 -0.35 -2.47
CA TRP A 295 -0.78 0.49 -2.43
C TRP A 295 -1.79 0.09 -3.50
N PHE A 296 -1.34 -0.15 -4.75
CA PHE A 296 -2.23 -0.60 -5.81
C PHE A 296 -2.84 -1.98 -5.50
N ARG A 297 -2.03 -2.92 -5.00
CA ARG A 297 -2.50 -4.23 -4.54
C ARG A 297 -3.58 -4.10 -3.48
N PHE A 298 -3.37 -3.26 -2.47
CA PHE A 298 -4.37 -3.00 -1.43
C PHE A 298 -5.68 -2.43 -2.00
N MET A 299 -5.60 -1.52 -2.97
CA MET A 299 -6.80 -1.00 -3.66
C MET A 299 -7.56 -2.09 -4.43
N LYS A 300 -6.83 -3.02 -5.08
CA LYS A 300 -7.43 -4.12 -5.83
C LYS A 300 -8.17 -5.09 -4.90
N TYR A 301 -7.57 -5.42 -3.76
CA TYR A 301 -8.25 -6.18 -2.72
C TYR A 301 -9.57 -5.54 -2.29
N LEU A 302 -9.56 -4.25 -1.93
CA LEU A 302 -10.80 -3.59 -1.50
C LEU A 302 -11.87 -3.69 -2.59
N LYS A 303 -11.50 -3.52 -3.85
CA LYS A 303 -12.39 -3.65 -5.00
C LYS A 303 -12.96 -5.06 -5.15
N TYR A 304 -12.17 -6.09 -4.91
CA TYR A 304 -12.58 -7.49 -5.09
C TYR A 304 -13.41 -8.03 -3.92
N GLN A 305 -13.10 -7.58 -2.70
CA GLN A 305 -13.59 -8.23 -1.48
C GLN A 305 -14.67 -7.42 -0.75
N LEU A 306 -14.89 -6.16 -1.12
CA LEU A 306 -15.83 -5.27 -0.44
C LEU A 306 -16.64 -4.42 -1.42
N GLU A 307 -17.87 -4.10 -0.99
CA GLU A 307 -18.70 -3.09 -1.64
C GLU A 307 -18.04 -1.70 -1.55
N TYR A 308 -18.27 -0.89 -2.59
CA TYR A 308 -17.57 0.40 -2.78
C TYR A 308 -17.73 1.38 -1.61
N ASP A 309 -18.92 1.47 -1.02
CA ASP A 309 -19.23 2.33 0.11
C ASP A 309 -18.44 1.96 1.38
N LYS A 310 -18.01 0.70 1.50
CA LYS A 310 -17.23 0.18 2.63
C LYS A 310 -15.73 0.45 2.50
N HIS A 311 -15.22 0.75 1.31
CA HIS A 311 -13.78 0.86 1.02
C HIS A 311 -13.05 1.86 1.93
N LEU A 312 -13.61 3.06 2.08
CA LEU A 312 -12.98 4.12 2.86
C LEU A 312 -12.85 3.76 4.35
N ASN A 313 -13.93 3.23 4.93
CA ASN A 313 -13.94 2.83 6.34
C ASN A 313 -13.04 1.62 6.57
N ALA A 314 -13.02 0.64 5.67
CA ALA A 314 -12.13 -0.51 5.73
C ALA A 314 -10.65 -0.08 5.65
N ALA A 315 -10.31 0.78 4.69
CA ALA A 315 -8.96 1.32 4.53
C ALA A 315 -8.50 2.08 5.77
N LEU A 316 -9.35 2.96 6.31
CA LEU A 316 -9.04 3.73 7.51
C LEU A 316 -8.79 2.83 8.72
N LYS A 317 -9.69 1.86 8.97
CA LYS A 317 -9.54 0.89 10.06
C LYS A 317 -8.24 0.11 9.91
N TYR A 318 -7.96 -0.43 8.72
CA TYR A 318 -6.76 -1.19 8.44
C TYR A 318 -5.49 -0.36 8.73
N VAL A 319 -5.39 0.82 8.16
CA VAL A 319 -4.20 1.68 8.26
C VAL A 319 -3.96 2.18 9.69
N ILE A 320 -5.01 2.49 10.46
CA ILE A 320 -4.89 2.93 11.86
C ILE A 320 -4.43 1.78 12.78
N SER A 321 -4.93 0.58 12.52
CA SER A 321 -4.65 -0.61 13.34
C SER A 321 -3.22 -1.09 13.20
N ASN A 322 -2.65 -0.96 12.01
CA ASN A 322 -1.33 -1.49 11.69
C ASN A 322 -0.17 -0.69 12.29
N HIS A 323 0.94 -1.38 12.48
CA HIS A 323 2.16 -0.83 13.05
C HIS A 323 2.97 -0.06 12.00
N VAL A 324 3.32 1.18 12.31
CA VAL A 324 4.08 2.08 11.44
C VAL A 324 5.21 2.73 12.23
N SER A 325 6.45 2.36 11.92
CA SER A 325 7.65 2.89 12.57
C SER A 325 8.40 3.94 11.74
N ILE A 326 8.09 4.06 10.44
CA ILE A 326 8.81 4.91 9.50
C ILE A 326 8.77 6.39 9.89
N LYS A 327 9.94 7.04 9.92
CA LYS A 327 10.11 8.49 10.10
C LYS A 327 10.22 9.19 8.75
N SER A 328 10.02 10.50 8.76
CA SER A 328 10.22 11.31 7.55
C SER A 328 11.64 11.22 6.99
N SER A 329 12.66 11.14 7.85
CA SER A 329 14.06 10.92 7.45
C SER A 329 14.24 9.66 6.62
N ASP A 330 13.63 8.56 7.07
CA ASP A 330 13.78 7.23 6.49
C ASP A 330 13.17 7.20 5.07
N ILE A 331 12.06 7.93 4.86
CA ILE A 331 11.45 8.10 3.53
C ILE A 331 12.42 8.80 2.57
N HIS A 332 13.15 9.81 3.04
CA HIS A 332 14.08 10.55 2.18
C HIS A 332 15.36 9.76 1.88
N GLN A 333 15.86 9.02 2.87
CA GLN A 333 17.12 8.27 2.84
C GLN A 333 16.99 6.86 2.27
N ARG A 334 15.77 6.40 1.95
CA ARG A 334 15.52 5.07 1.38
C ARG A 334 16.45 4.76 0.19
N ASP A 335 17.09 3.60 0.28
CA ASP A 335 18.01 3.10 -0.73
C ASP A 335 17.31 2.77 -2.05
N TRP A 336 18.09 2.71 -3.12
CA TRP A 336 17.62 2.25 -4.41
C TRP A 336 17.53 0.73 -4.41
N PRO A 337 16.43 0.14 -4.90
CA PRO A 337 16.28 -1.31 -4.95
C PRO A 337 17.13 -1.97 -6.05
N ILE A 338 17.87 -1.17 -6.84
CA ILE A 338 18.58 -1.56 -8.06
C ILE A 338 19.79 -0.64 -8.28
N ASP A 339 20.74 -1.07 -9.11
CA ASP A 339 21.89 -0.26 -9.51
C ASP A 339 21.48 0.82 -10.54
N ILE A 340 21.45 2.07 -10.10
CA ILE A 340 21.08 3.20 -10.94
C ILE A 340 22.20 3.66 -11.91
N PHE A 341 23.43 3.18 -11.73
CA PHE A 341 24.58 3.49 -12.60
C PHE A 341 24.69 2.49 -13.76
N LYS A 342 24.29 1.23 -13.53
CA LYS A 342 24.26 0.14 -14.55
C LYS A 342 23.80 0.57 -15.94
N PRO A 343 22.74 1.38 -16.12
CA PRO A 343 22.24 1.71 -17.46
C PRO A 343 23.07 2.76 -18.19
N TYR A 344 24.02 3.42 -17.52
CA TYR A 344 24.69 4.62 -18.02
C TYR A 344 26.22 4.50 -17.99
N GLN A 345 26.75 3.28 -17.80
CA GLN A 345 28.20 3.01 -17.76
C GLN A 345 28.92 3.40 -19.06
N TYR A 346 28.20 3.47 -20.19
CA TYR A 346 28.73 3.90 -21.49
C TYR A 346 28.64 5.41 -21.73
N LEU A 347 28.06 6.17 -20.79
CA LEU A 347 27.95 7.64 -20.85
C LEU A 347 29.08 8.36 -20.10
N SER A 348 30.05 7.62 -19.57
CA SER A 348 31.23 8.14 -18.86
C SER A 348 32.29 8.67 -19.81
#